data_AF-A0A1J4V264-F1
#
_entry.id   AF-A0A1J4V264-F1
#
_cell.length_a   1.000
_cell.length_b   1.000
_cell.length_c   1.000
_cell.angle_alpha   90.00
_cell.angle_beta   90.00
_cell.angle_gamma   90.00
#
_symmetry.space_group_name_H-M   'P 1'
#
loop_
_entity.id
_entity.type
_entity.pdbx_description
1 polymer ?
#
loop_
_entity_poly.entity_id
_entity_poly.type
_entity_poly.pdbx_seq_one_letter_code
_entity_poly.pdbx_strand_id
1 'polypeptide(L)'
;MDVYVKNKILFVEVKREIIYKFQFFYIDIIYDKVYTLSYMKTAVLNIKIDPKVKKDAQKVADELGFTLSAIINASLKNLARSKTVSFSLLEPTPFLAKAIRSADADYAKGKKTVGPFRDAESMMKSLRQ
;
A
#
# COMPACT_ATOMS: atom_id res chain seq x y z
N MET A 1 -30.50 -66.40 -7.44
CA MET A 1 -30.83 -64.98 -7.21
C MET A 1 -30.65 -64.26 -8.55
N ASP A 2 -31.72 -63.65 -9.05
CA ASP A 2 -31.84 -63.21 -10.44
C ASP A 2 -30.88 -62.06 -10.79
N VAL A 3 -30.23 -62.13 -11.96
CA VAL A 3 -29.22 -61.17 -12.46
C VAL A 3 -29.80 -59.74 -12.49
N TYR A 4 -31.10 -59.61 -12.73
CA TYR A 4 -31.82 -58.34 -12.70
C TYR A 4 -31.83 -57.66 -11.32
N VAL A 5 -31.96 -58.44 -10.24
CA VAL A 5 -31.97 -57.90 -8.88
C VAL A 5 -30.59 -57.39 -8.49
N LYS A 6 -29.53 -58.11 -8.88
CA LYS A 6 -28.14 -57.73 -8.59
C LYS A 6 -27.73 -56.45 -9.30
N ASN A 7 -28.12 -56.27 -10.58
CA ASN A 7 -27.84 -55.06 -11.34
C ASN A 7 -28.60 -53.82 -10.83
N LYS A 8 -29.83 -54.00 -10.35
CA LYS A 8 -30.61 -52.90 -9.77
C LYS A 8 -30.01 -52.43 -8.44
N ILE A 9 -29.55 -53.35 -7.60
CA ILE A 9 -28.86 -53.03 -6.34
C ILE A 9 -27.55 -52.29 -6.62
N LEU A 10 -26.74 -52.80 -7.56
CA LEU A 10 -25.48 -52.17 -7.96
C LEU A 10 -25.69 -50.73 -8.47
N PHE A 11 -26.73 -50.49 -9.27
CA PHE A 11 -27.04 -49.15 -9.78
C PHE A 11 -27.45 -48.17 -8.67
N VAL A 12 -28.20 -48.63 -7.68
CA VAL A 12 -28.59 -47.82 -6.51
C VAL A 12 -27.38 -47.48 -5.65
N GLU A 13 -26.45 -48.42 -5.48
CA GLU A 13 -25.24 -48.25 -4.67
C GLU A 13 -24.26 -47.28 -5.32
N VAL A 14 -24.04 -47.39 -6.64
CA VAL A 14 -23.23 -46.45 -7.42
C VAL A 14 -23.84 -45.05 -7.41
N LYS A 15 -25.17 -44.92 -7.54
CA LYS A 15 -25.84 -43.62 -7.43
C LYS A 15 -25.64 -42.99 -6.06
N ARG A 16 -25.75 -43.76 -4.97
CA ARG A 16 -25.49 -43.26 -3.62
C ARG A 16 -24.05 -42.76 -3.48
N GLU A 17 -23.07 -43.54 -3.91
CA GLU A 17 -21.65 -43.15 -3.86
C GLU A 17 -21.38 -41.82 -4.59
N ILE A 18 -21.95 -41.65 -5.78
CA ILE A 18 -21.78 -40.41 -6.57
C ILE A 18 -22.42 -39.22 -5.84
N ILE A 19 -23.61 -39.40 -5.27
CA ILE A 19 -24.30 -38.35 -4.51
C ILE A 19 -23.49 -37.95 -3.27
N TYR A 20 -22.95 -38.93 -2.52
CA TYR A 20 -22.13 -38.64 -1.34
C TYR A 20 -20.83 -37.93 -1.70
N LYS A 21 -20.14 -38.34 -2.76
CA LYS A 21 -18.91 -37.67 -3.24
C LYS A 21 -19.20 -36.24 -3.71
N PHE A 22 -20.31 -36.02 -4.40
CA PHE A 22 -20.73 -34.68 -4.82
C PHE A 22 -21.09 -33.78 -3.62
N GLN A 23 -21.79 -34.34 -2.63
CA GLN A 23 -22.19 -33.60 -1.43
C GLN A 23 -20.99 -33.25 -0.54
N PHE A 24 -20.02 -34.16 -0.38
CA PHE A 24 -18.79 -33.89 0.36
C PHE A 24 -17.95 -32.79 -0.31
N PHE A 25 -17.77 -32.88 -1.63
CA PHE A 25 -17.08 -31.85 -2.42
C PHE A 25 -17.75 -30.47 -2.32
N TYR A 26 -19.08 -30.43 -2.31
CA TYR A 26 -19.82 -29.19 -2.15
C TYR A 26 -19.62 -28.58 -0.75
N ILE A 27 -19.58 -29.41 0.30
CA ILE A 27 -19.32 -28.96 1.67
C ILE A 27 -17.91 -28.37 1.78
N ASP A 28 -16.88 -29.02 1.23
CA ASP A 28 -15.49 -28.50 1.25
C ASP A 28 -15.37 -27.11 0.59
N ILE A 29 -15.99 -26.90 -0.58
CA ILE A 29 -15.99 -25.61 -1.28
C ILE A 29 -16.67 -24.51 -0.43
N ILE A 30 -17.77 -24.86 0.22
CA ILE A 30 -18.52 -23.90 1.05
C ILE A 30 -17.74 -23.57 2.32
N TYR A 31 -17.09 -24.56 2.94
CA TYR A 31 -16.21 -24.33 4.08
C TYR A 31 -15.06 -23.40 3.71
N ASP A 32 -14.30 -23.69 2.65
CA ASP A 32 -13.16 -22.85 2.25
C ASP A 32 -13.58 -21.39 1.97
N LYS A 33 -14.71 -21.18 1.28
CA LYS A 33 -15.30 -19.85 1.08
C LYS A 33 -15.70 -19.16 2.38
N VAL A 34 -16.38 -19.85 3.29
CA VAL A 34 -16.86 -19.26 4.57
C VAL A 34 -15.68 -18.89 5.46
N TYR A 35 -14.65 -19.74 5.55
CA TYR A 35 -13.43 -19.44 6.31
C TYR A 35 -12.64 -18.28 5.71
N THR A 36 -12.52 -18.20 4.39
CA THR A 36 -11.82 -17.10 3.70
C THR A 36 -12.57 -15.77 3.84
N LEU A 37 -13.90 -15.79 3.75
CA LEU A 37 -14.74 -14.59 3.89
C LEU A 37 -14.86 -14.10 5.35
N SER A 38 -14.77 -14.99 6.33
CA SER A 38 -14.87 -14.62 7.76
C SER A 38 -13.61 -13.93 8.31
N TYR A 39 -12.43 -14.22 7.75
CA TYR A 39 -11.15 -13.75 8.30
C TYR A 39 -10.51 -12.55 7.59
N MET A 40 -10.96 -12.17 6.39
CA MET A 40 -10.43 -11.00 5.67
C MET A 40 -11.44 -9.84 5.69
N LYS A 41 -11.32 -8.93 6.66
CA LYS A 41 -12.04 -7.64 6.65
C LYS A 41 -11.41 -6.70 5.63
N THR A 42 -11.78 -6.84 4.36
CA THR A 42 -11.32 -5.99 3.27
C THR A 42 -12.39 -4.98 2.87
N ALA A 43 -11.98 -3.75 2.54
CA ALA A 43 -12.83 -2.73 1.93
C ALA A 43 -12.37 -2.45 0.50
N VAL A 44 -13.31 -2.15 -0.40
CA VAL A 44 -13.02 -1.81 -1.79
C VAL A 44 -12.81 -0.31 -1.93
N LEU A 45 -11.74 0.09 -2.60
CA LEU A 45 -11.41 1.48 -2.88
C LEU A 45 -11.48 1.75 -4.39
N ASN A 46 -12.52 2.48 -4.82
CA ASN A 46 -12.72 2.86 -6.22
C ASN A 46 -12.27 4.32 -6.44
N ILE A 47 -11.24 4.51 -7.28
CA ILE A 47 -10.68 5.83 -7.57
C ILE A 47 -10.67 6.05 -9.08
N LYS A 48 -11.16 7.21 -9.52
CA LYS A 48 -11.00 7.69 -10.89
C LYS A 48 -9.68 8.45 -10.99
N ILE A 49 -8.86 8.06 -11.96
CA ILE A 49 -7.53 8.59 -12.19
C ILE A 49 -7.33 8.65 -13.71
N ASP A 50 -6.58 9.65 -14.17
CA ASP A 50 -6.18 9.76 -15.56
C ASP A 50 -5.47 8.46 -16.04
N PRO A 51 -5.83 7.91 -17.22
CA PRO A 51 -5.25 6.67 -17.71
C PRO A 51 -3.73 6.71 -17.90
N LYS A 52 -3.18 7.87 -18.30
CA LYS A 52 -1.73 8.05 -18.48
C LYS A 52 -1.04 8.01 -17.12
N VAL A 53 -1.56 8.75 -16.14
CA VAL A 53 -1.01 8.74 -14.76
C VAL A 53 -1.05 7.33 -14.17
N LYS A 54 -2.11 6.55 -14.42
CA LYS A 54 -2.20 5.17 -13.96
C LYS A 54 -1.10 4.29 -14.57
N LYS A 55 -0.89 4.44 -15.88
CA LYS A 55 0.11 3.65 -16.62
C LYS A 55 1.53 3.99 -16.16
N ASP A 56 1.82 5.27 -15.98
CA ASP A 56 3.13 5.74 -15.53
C ASP A 56 3.42 5.26 -14.10
N ALA A 57 2.45 5.39 -13.19
CA ALA A 57 2.58 4.89 -11.82
C ALA A 57 2.74 3.37 -11.74
N GLN A 58 2.02 2.62 -12.59
CA GLN A 58 2.16 1.16 -12.66
C GLN A 58 3.55 0.76 -13.14
N LYS A 59 4.08 1.42 -14.18
CA LYS A 59 5.43 1.17 -14.68
C LYS A 59 6.48 1.37 -13.58
N VAL A 60 6.39 2.48 -12.85
CA VAL A 60 7.31 2.76 -11.72
C VAL A 60 7.16 1.70 -10.62
N ALA A 61 5.93 1.29 -10.30
CA ALA A 61 5.69 0.23 -9.31
C ALA A 61 6.35 -1.10 -9.73
N ASP A 62 6.19 -1.48 -10.99
CA ASP A 62 6.74 -2.72 -11.55
C ASP A 62 8.28 -2.67 -11.57
N GLU A 63 8.88 -1.53 -11.93
CA GLU A 63 10.34 -1.30 -11.86
C GLU A 63 10.87 -1.45 -10.42
N LEU A 64 10.06 -1.11 -9.41
CA LEU A 64 10.38 -1.27 -7.99
C LEU A 64 10.02 -2.65 -7.43
N GLY A 65 9.41 -3.55 -8.23
CA GLY A 65 9.00 -4.89 -7.81
C GLY A 65 7.72 -4.92 -6.95
N PHE A 66 6.89 -3.89 -7.01
CA PHE A 66 5.63 -3.81 -6.26
C PHE A 66 4.43 -3.68 -7.20
N THR A 67 3.26 -4.14 -6.74
CA THR A 67 2.00 -3.80 -7.42
C THR A 67 1.56 -2.40 -7.03
N LEU A 68 0.88 -1.69 -7.94
CA LEU A 68 0.32 -0.37 -7.66
C LEU A 68 -0.63 -0.40 -6.44
N SER A 69 -1.42 -1.45 -6.28
CA SER A 69 -2.28 -1.64 -5.10
C SER A 69 -1.51 -1.79 -3.80
N ALA A 70 -0.35 -2.47 -3.80
CA ALA A 70 0.49 -2.59 -2.61
C ALA A 70 1.03 -1.21 -2.17
N ILE A 71 1.47 -0.38 -3.13
CA ILE A 71 1.94 0.98 -2.87
C ILE A 71 0.81 1.85 -2.32
N ILE A 72 -0.39 1.81 -2.90
CA ILE A 72 -1.56 2.56 -2.41
C ILE A 72 -1.89 2.15 -0.97
N ASN A 73 -1.95 0.85 -0.69
CA ASN A 73 -2.21 0.33 0.66
C ASN A 73 -1.14 0.77 1.66
N ALA A 74 0.14 0.72 1.28
CA ALA A 74 1.25 1.18 2.12
C ALA A 74 1.16 2.69 2.39
N SER A 75 0.82 3.49 1.37
CA SER A 75 0.62 4.93 1.49
C SER A 75 -0.53 5.26 2.46
N LEU A 76 -1.68 4.59 2.35
CA LEU A 76 -2.80 4.76 3.27
C LEU A 76 -2.45 4.37 4.71
N LYS A 77 -1.71 3.28 4.91
CA LYS A 77 -1.21 2.88 6.24
C LYS A 77 -0.24 3.93 6.81
N ASN A 78 0.65 4.45 5.98
CA ASN A 78 1.59 5.49 6.39
C ASN A 78 0.86 6.79 6.74
N LEU A 79 -0.16 7.18 5.97
CA LEU A 79 -1.01 8.32 6.28
C LEU A 79 -1.70 8.15 7.63
N ALA A 80 -2.33 7.00 7.87
CA ALA A 80 -3.00 6.72 9.14
C ALA A 80 -2.03 6.75 10.35
N ARG A 81 -0.80 6.26 10.16
CA ARG A 81 0.22 6.20 11.21
C ARG A 81 0.88 7.55 11.49
N SER A 82 1.32 8.24 10.44
CA SER A 82 2.10 9.49 10.54
C SER A 82 1.22 10.72 10.71
N LYS A 83 -0.05 10.65 10.27
CA LYS A 83 -0.97 11.79 10.16
C LYS A 83 -0.40 12.96 9.34
N THR A 84 0.59 12.69 8.49
CA THR A 84 1.22 13.67 7.61
C THR A 84 1.25 13.15 6.19
N VAL A 85 1.21 14.07 5.23
CA VAL A 85 1.45 13.78 3.82
C VAL A 85 2.72 14.52 3.44
N SER A 86 3.76 13.78 3.06
CA SER A 86 4.99 14.38 2.55
C SER A 86 4.90 14.49 1.04
N PHE A 87 4.90 15.72 0.55
CA PHE A 87 5.10 16.01 -0.86
C PHE A 87 6.52 16.52 -1.03
N SER A 88 7.36 15.76 -1.72
CA SER A 88 8.68 16.23 -2.10
C SER A 88 8.51 17.12 -3.34
N LEU A 89 8.49 18.43 -3.14
CA LEU A 89 8.88 19.34 -4.23
C LEU A 89 10.40 19.18 -4.37
N LEU A 90 10.83 18.46 -5.40
CA LEU A 90 12.26 18.28 -5.70
C LEU A 90 12.95 19.62 -6.00
N GLU A 91 12.18 20.64 -6.37
CA GLU A 91 12.66 21.99 -6.63
C GLU A 91 12.27 22.94 -5.48
N PRO A 92 13.23 23.67 -4.87
CA PRO A 92 12.94 24.74 -3.92
C PRO A 92 12.00 25.76 -4.55
N THR A 93 11.09 26.34 -3.76
CA THR A 93 10.31 27.49 -4.25
C THR A 93 11.26 28.61 -4.68
N PRO A 94 10.88 29.48 -5.65
CA PRO A 94 11.75 30.59 -6.06
C PRO A 94 12.22 31.47 -4.90
N PHE A 95 11.37 31.64 -3.88
CA PHE A 95 11.72 32.32 -2.63
C PHE A 95 12.83 31.58 -1.87
N LEU A 96 12.67 30.27 -1.66
CA LEU A 96 13.65 29.45 -0.95
C LEU A 96 14.98 29.38 -1.72
N ALA A 97 14.95 29.21 -3.05
CA ALA A 97 16.12 29.23 -3.89
C ALA A 97 16.88 30.57 -3.79
N LYS A 98 16.15 31.70 -3.76
CA LYS A 98 16.75 33.02 -3.58
C LYS A 98 17.38 33.16 -2.18
N ALA A 99 16.69 32.71 -1.13
CA ALA A 99 17.20 32.76 0.24
C ALA A 99 18.49 31.95 0.40
N ILE A 100 18.54 30.74 -0.17
CA ILE A 100 19.75 29.90 -0.18
C ILE A 100 20.90 30.62 -0.92
N ARG A 101 20.66 31.12 -2.13
CA ARG A 101 21.68 31.86 -2.89
C ARG A 101 22.21 33.09 -2.16
N SER A 102 21.33 33.83 -1.47
CA SER A 102 21.74 34.99 -0.66
C SER A 102 22.60 34.58 0.53
N ALA A 103 22.22 33.51 1.23
CA ALA A 103 23.01 32.96 2.34
C ALA A 103 24.39 32.48 1.88
N ASP A 104 24.47 31.74 0.77
CA ASP A 104 25.73 31.27 0.19
C ASP A 104 26.64 32.42 -0.24
N ALA A 105 26.07 33.47 -0.84
CA ALA A 105 26.82 34.65 -1.26
C ALA A 105 27.36 35.46 -0.07
N ASP A 106 26.60 35.58 1.01
CA ASP A 106 27.07 36.25 2.23
C ASP A 106 28.14 35.42 2.95
N TYR A 107 28.00 34.09 2.97
CA TYR A 107 29.01 33.17 3.50
C TYR A 107 30.32 33.24 2.72
N ALA A 108 30.27 33.18 1.38
CA ALA A 108 31.44 33.27 0.50
C ALA A 108 32.18 34.62 0.64
N LYS A 109 31.45 35.70 0.94
CA LYS A 109 32.02 37.03 1.21
C LYS A 109 32.57 37.18 2.63
N GLY A 110 32.53 36.13 3.45
CA GLY A 110 33.00 36.16 4.83
C GLY A 110 32.16 37.06 5.74
N LYS A 111 30.93 37.41 5.33
CA LYS A 111 30.02 38.15 6.21
C LYS A 111 29.56 37.23 7.32
N LYS A 112 30.14 37.42 8.50
CA LYS A 112 29.66 36.82 9.74
C LYS A 112 28.41 37.57 10.17
N THR A 113 27.24 37.11 9.75
CA THR A 113 25.97 37.77 10.09
C THR A 113 25.68 37.67 11.59
N VAL A 114 26.16 36.62 12.26
CA VAL A 114 26.11 36.47 13.74
C VAL A 114 27.08 35.36 14.19
N GLY A 115 27.95 35.62 15.18
CA GLY A 115 28.93 34.67 15.74
C GLY A 115 30.42 34.95 15.42
N PRO A 116 31.38 34.06 15.82
CA PRO A 116 31.18 32.75 16.43
C PRO A 116 30.65 32.82 17.86
N PHE A 117 29.89 31.82 18.27
CA PHE A 117 29.33 31.70 19.62
C PHE A 117 30.17 30.76 20.47
N ARG A 118 30.30 31.09 21.77
CA ARG A 118 31.05 30.27 22.74
C ARG A 118 30.14 29.33 23.54
N ASP A 119 28.83 29.56 23.49
CA ASP A 119 27.80 28.83 24.20
C ASP A 119 26.45 28.92 23.47
N ALA A 120 25.54 27.99 23.78
CA ALA A 120 24.23 27.89 23.14
C ALA A 120 23.31 29.08 23.49
N GLU A 121 23.47 29.68 24.67
CA GLU A 121 22.65 30.80 25.13
C GLU A 121 22.88 32.05 24.28
N SER A 122 24.16 32.36 24.00
CA SER A 122 24.59 33.45 23.13
C SER A 122 24.06 33.30 21.70
N MET A 123 24.02 32.08 21.18
CA MET A 123 23.42 31.78 19.88
C MET A 123 21.90 31.98 19.90
N MET A 124 21.20 31.45 20.91
CA MET A 124 19.75 31.57 21.00
C MET A 124 19.29 33.02 21.16
N LYS A 125 20.04 33.85 21.90
CA LYS A 125 19.78 35.28 22.03
C LYS A 125 19.86 36.01 20.69
N SER A 126 20.76 35.60 19.80
CA SER A 126 20.93 36.22 18.48
C SER A 126 19.82 35.89 17.48
N LEU A 127 18.92 34.95 17.79
CA LEU A 127 17.78 34.58 16.94
C LEU A 127 16.50 35.33 17.28
N ARG A 128 16.49 36.08 18.38
CA ARG A 128 15.32 36.83 18.90
C ARG A 128 15.31 38.31 18.48
N GLN A 129 16.08 38.68 17.45
CA GLN A 129 16.23 40.06 16.98
C GLN A 129 14.97 40.54 16.26
#